data_AF-A0A353T1H9-F1
#
_entry.id   AF-A0A353T1H9-F1
#
_cell.length_a   1.000
_cell.length_b   1.000
_cell.length_c   1.000
_cell.angle_alpha   90.00
_cell.angle_beta   90.00
_cell.angle_gamma   90.00
#
_symmetry.space_group_name_H-M   'P 1'
#
loop_
_entity.id
_entity.type
_entity.pdbx_description
1 polymer ?
#
loop_
_entity_poly.entity_id
_entity_poly.type
_entity_poly.pdbx_seq_one_letter_code
_entity_poly.pdbx_strand_id
1 'polypeptide(L)' 'LKGAEVRAGDLRGGAALVMAGLRANGETVVDQIHHVERGYENLDGCLRDIGADIERI' A
#
# COMPACT_ATOMS: atom_id res chain seq x y z
N LEU A 1 1.96 12.07 -9.22
CA LEU A 1 2.01 11.93 -7.75
C LEU A 1 3.46 11.83 -7.31
N LYS A 2 3.82 12.35 -6.14
CA LYS A 2 5.15 12.15 -5.54
C LYS A 2 4.99 11.19 -4.37
N GLY A 3 5.98 10.33 -4.17
CA GLY A 3 6.02 9.45 -3.01
C GLY A 3 6.06 10.24 -1.70
N ALA A 4 5.43 9.69 -0.67
CA ALA A 4 5.32 10.30 0.65
C ALA A 4 5.07 9.23 1.73
N GLU A 5 5.34 9.58 2.97
CA GLU A 5 4.81 8.85 4.13
C GLU A 5 3.32 9.18 4.32
N VAL A 6 2.49 8.13 4.37
CA VAL A 6 1.03 8.25 4.57
C VAL A 6 0.56 7.21 5.58
N ARG A 7 -0.56 7.46 6.25
CA ARG A 7 -1.16 6.54 7.23
C ARG A 7 -2.49 6.01 6.72
N ALA A 8 -2.67 4.69 6.72
CA ALA A 8 -3.94 4.05 6.41
C ALA A 8 -4.91 4.20 7.59
N GLY A 9 -5.92 5.06 7.46
CA GLY A 9 -6.95 5.26 8.51
C GLY A 9 -8.10 4.26 8.46
N ASP A 10 -8.26 3.54 7.34
CA ASP A 10 -9.33 2.57 7.13
C ASP A 10 -8.95 1.50 6.10
N LEU A 11 -9.83 0.51 5.94
CA LEU A 11 -9.65 -0.64 5.06
C LEU A 11 -9.48 -0.24 3.58
N ARG A 12 -10.42 0.53 3.03
CA ARG A 12 -10.47 0.82 1.59
C ARG A 12 -9.61 2.02 1.23
N GLY A 13 -9.59 3.04 2.07
CA GLY A 13 -8.70 4.19 1.95
C GLY A 13 -7.23 3.77 2.02
N GLY A 14 -6.88 2.87 2.95
CA GLY A 14 -5.53 2.31 3.01
C GLY A 14 -5.13 1.55 1.74
N ALA A 15 -6.02 0.69 1.21
CA ALA A 15 -5.76 0.02 -0.06
C ALA A 15 -5.60 1.01 -1.24
N ALA A 16 -6.40 2.08 -1.27
CA ALA A 16 -6.27 3.12 -2.28
C ALA A 16 -4.93 3.87 -2.18
N LEU A 17 -4.41 4.10 -0.97
CA LEU A 17 -3.09 4.69 -0.76
C LEU A 17 -1.96 3.80 -1.29
N VAL A 18 -2.04 2.48 -1.08
CA VAL A 18 -1.09 1.53 -1.65
C VAL A 18 -1.06 1.64 -3.18
N MET A 19 -2.23 1.61 -3.82
CA MET A 19 -2.34 1.75 -5.28
C MET A 19 -1.82 3.10 -5.79
N ALA A 20 -2.06 4.18 -5.04
CA ALA A 20 -1.53 5.50 -5.36
C ALA A 20 0.01 5.55 -5.23
N GLY A 21 0.56 4.88 -4.22
CA GLY A 21 2.00 4.75 -3.99
C GLY A 21 2.70 4.03 -5.13
N LEU A 22 2.13 2.91 -5.61
CA LEU A 22 2.66 2.16 -6.75
C LEU A 22 2.75 2.97 -8.05
N ARG A 23 1.98 4.06 -8.18
CA ARG A 23 2.03 4.95 -9.35
C ARG A 23 2.77 6.27 -9.07
N ALA A 24 3.18 6.51 -7.83
CA ALA A 24 3.88 7.73 -7.46
C ALA A 24 5.33 7.72 -7.96
N ASN A 25 5.88 8.91 -8.23
CA ASN A 25 7.30 9.04 -8.49
C ASN A 25 8.05 9.10 -7.15
N GLY A 26 9.02 8.21 -6.95
CA GLY A 26 9.75 8.06 -5.69
C GLY A 26 9.09 7.03 -4.77
N GLU A 27 9.50 7.03 -3.51
CA GLU A 27 9.09 6.03 -2.53
C GLU A 27 7.86 6.48 -1.72
N THR A 28 6.90 5.57 -1.54
CA THR A 28 5.73 5.80 -0.68
C THR A 28 5.75 4.78 0.45
N VAL A 29 5.69 5.26 1.69
CA VAL A 29 5.63 4.40 2.87
C VAL A 29 4.22 4.50 3.45
N VAL A 30 3.52 3.38 3.53
CA VAL A 30 2.14 3.31 4.05
C VAL A 30 2.16 2.71 5.46
N ASP A 31 1.98 3.56 6.46
CA ASP A 31 1.86 3.20 7.86
C ASP A 31 0.46 2.67 8.21
N GLN A 32 0.35 1.97 9.35
CA GLN A 32 -0.91 1.46 9.89
C GLN A 32 -1.66 0.49 8.94
N ILE A 33 -0.92 -0.32 8.18
CA ILE A 33 -1.46 -1.24 7.17
C ILE A 33 -2.44 -2.28 7.74
N HIS A 34 -2.41 -2.55 9.05
CA HIS A 34 -3.34 -3.46 9.74
C HIS A 34 -4.84 -3.14 9.50
N HIS A 35 -5.19 -1.88 9.20
CA HIS A 35 -6.55 -1.54 8.77
C HIS A 35 -6.94 -2.21 7.45
N VAL A 36 -5.99 -2.32 6.51
CA VAL A 36 -6.14 -2.93 5.19
C VAL A 36 -6.21 -4.45 5.28
N GLU A 37 -5.40 -5.04 6.15
CA GLU A 37 -5.33 -6.50 6.34
C GLU A 37 -6.66 -7.11 6.81
N ARG A 38 -7.51 -6.32 7.46
CA ARG A 38 -8.85 -6.76 7.89
C ARG A 38 -9.78 -7.16 6.74
N GLY A 39 -9.47 -6.80 5.51
CA GLY A 39 -10.26 -7.17 4.33
C GLY A 39 -9.45 -7.51 3.07
N TYR A 40 -8.13 -7.40 3.12
CA TYR A 40 -7.23 -7.85 2.07
C TYR A 40 -6.10 -8.68 2.68
N GLU A 41 -6.31 -9.99 2.71
CA GLU A 41 -5.28 -10.93 3.14
C GLU A 41 -4.12 -10.93 2.12
N ASN A 42 -2.89 -10.88 2.62
CA ASN A 42 -1.67 -10.95 1.81
C ASN A 42 -1.66 -9.97 0.62
N LEU A 43 -2.16 -8.75 0.81
CA LEU A 43 -2.25 -7.76 -0.27
C LEU A 43 -0.90 -7.51 -0.94
N ASP A 44 0.17 -7.33 -0.15
CA ASP A 44 1.51 -7.07 -0.66
C ASP A 44 2.06 -8.25 -1.47
N GLY A 45 1.80 -9.50 -1.05
CA GLY A 45 2.15 -10.69 -1.81
C GLY A 45 1.42 -10.78 -3.15
N CYS A 46 0.08 -10.63 -3.13
CA CYS A 46 -0.72 -10.63 -4.35
C CYS A 46 -0.30 -9.54 -5.35
N LEU A 47 0.08 -8.36 -4.85
CA LEU A 47 0.57 -7.27 -5.70
C LEU A 47 1.96 -7.58 -6.27
N ARG A 48 2.88 -8.13 -5.47
CA ARG A 48 4.19 -8.59 -5.95
C ARG A 48 4.06 -9.67 -7.03
N ASP A 49 3.12 -10.60 -6.87
CA ASP A 49 2.87 -11.68 -7.84
C ASP A 49 2.44 -11.16 -9.23
N ILE A 50 1.84 -9.96 -9.29
CA ILE A 50 1.48 -9.29 -10.55
C ILE A 50 2.52 -8.24 -10.99
N GLY A 51 3.69 -8.20 -10.34
CA GLY A 51 4.82 -7.35 -10.72
C GLY A 51 4.85 -5.97 -10.06
N ALA A 52 4.12 -5.75 -8.97
CA ALA A 52 4.23 -4.52 -8.20
C ALA A 52 5.56 -4.46 -7.42
N ASP A 53 6.21 -3.30 -7.44
CA ASP A 53 7.38 -3.00 -6.63
C ASP A 53 6.93 -2.49 -5.25
N ILE A 54 6.81 -3.41 -4.29
CA ILE A 54 6.36 -3.14 -2.92
C ILE A 54 7.00 -4.14 -1.97
N GLU A 55 7.41 -3.66 -0.79
CA GLU A 55 7.98 -4.46 0.28
C GLU A 55 7.25 -4.16 1.60
N ARG A 56 7.23 -5.15 2.50
CA ARG A 56 6.76 -4.99 3.88
C ARG A 56 7.97 -5.00 4.82
N ILE A 57 8.04 -3.98 5.68
CA ILE A 57 9.09 -3.76 6.68
C ILE A 57 8.56 -4.01 8.09
#